data_AF-A0A961JJQ7-F1
#
_entry.id   AF-A0A961JJQ7-F1
#
_cell.length_a   1.000
_cell.length_b   1.000
_cell.length_c   1.000
_cell.angle_alpha   90.00
_cell.angle_beta   90.00
_cell.angle_gamma   90.00
#
_symmetry.space_group_name_H-M   'P 1'
#
loop_
_entity.id
_entity.type
_entity.pdbx_description
1 polymer ?
#
loop_
_entity_poly.entity_id
_entity_poly.type
_entity_poly.pdbx_seq_one_letter_code
_entity_poly.pdbx_strand_id
1 'polypeptide(L)' 'NIDLMNLAGFCRNCLARWYQEAANERGIEMGKDEAREIYYGMTMDEWKSQHQTEAGADKQAAFKVAFAQNVGPKP' A
#
# COMPACT_ATOMS: atom_id res chain seq x y z
N ASN A 1 -2.08 1.98 -7.27
CA ASN A 1 -2.50 1.43 -5.96
C ASN A 1 -4.00 1.39 -5.81
N ILE A 2 -4.72 2.50 -6.00
CA ILE A 2 -6.18 2.51 -5.88
C ILE A 2 -6.86 1.52 -6.84
N ASP A 3 -6.43 1.48 -8.10
CA ASP A 3 -6.99 0.55 -9.09
C ASP A 3 -6.69 -0.92 -8.72
N LEU A 4 -5.50 -1.20 -8.21
CA LEU A 4 -5.13 -2.55 -7.73
C LEU A 4 -5.99 -2.96 -6.53
N MET A 5 -6.24 -2.04 -5.59
CA MET A 5 -7.13 -2.31 -4.46
C MET A 5 -8.56 -2.56 -4.93
N ASN A 6 -9.07 -1.76 -5.86
CA ASN A 6 -10.43 -1.90 -6.39
C ASN A 6 -10.62 -3.22 -7.15
N LEU A 7 -9.58 -3.68 -7.86
CA LEU A 7 -9.63 -4.89 -8.68
C LEU A 7 -9.35 -6.16 -7.89
N ALA A 8 -8.31 -6.16 -7.06
CA ALA A 8 -7.72 -7.37 -6.48
C ALA A 8 -7.67 -7.37 -4.95
N GLY A 9 -8.11 -6.30 -4.29
CA GLY A 9 -8.14 -6.22 -2.82
C GLY A 9 -6.77 -5.99 -2.15
N PHE A 10 -5.69 -5.89 -2.93
CA PHE A 10 -4.36 -5.54 -2.43
C PHE A 10 -3.62 -4.59 -3.38
N CYS A 11 -2.57 -3.95 -2.89
CA CYS A 11 -1.67 -3.15 -3.72
C CYS A 11 -0.23 -3.23 -3.22
N ARG A 12 0.66 -2.46 -3.84
CA ARG A 12 2.08 -2.36 -3.48
C ARG A 12 2.31 -2.05 -2.00
N ASN A 13 1.45 -1.21 -1.39
CA ASN A 13 1.52 -0.91 0.03
C ASN A 13 1.20 -2.12 0.93
N CYS A 14 0.32 -3.02 0.48
CA CYS A 14 0.03 -4.26 1.21
C CYS A 14 1.23 -5.18 1.16
N LEU A 15 1.89 -5.28 0.01
CA LEU A 15 3.08 -6.09 -0.18
C LEU A 15 4.26 -5.58 0.66
N ALA A 16 4.46 -4.26 0.72
CA ALA A 16 5.45 -3.65 1.61
C ALA A 16 5.16 -3.96 3.09
N ARG A 17 3.89 -3.92 3.52
CA ARG A 17 3.51 -4.31 4.89
C ARG A 17 3.81 -5.79 5.16
N TRP A 18 3.43 -6.70 4.26
CA TRP A 18 3.71 -8.13 4.45
C TRP A 18 5.20 -8.44 4.46
N TYR A 19 5.99 -7.72 3.67
CA TYR A 19 7.45 -7.82 3.71
C TYR A 19 8.01 -7.39 5.07
N GLN A 20 7.52 -6.25 5.61
CA GLN A 20 7.86 -5.78 6.95
C GLN A 20 7.48 -6.80 8.04
N GLU A 21 6.25 -7.33 7.99
CA GLU A 21 5.74 -8.32 8.93
C GLU A 21 6.61 -9.59 8.91
N ALA A 22 6.92 -10.09 7.71
CA ALA A 22 7.78 -11.27 7.55
C ALA A 22 9.23 -11.04 8.02
N ALA A 23 9.77 -9.82 7.87
CA ALA A 23 11.08 -9.46 8.42
C ALA A 23 11.05 -9.47 9.96
N ASN A 24 10.05 -8.83 10.56
CA ASN A 24 9.87 -8.79 12.01
C ASN A 24 9.67 -10.19 12.62
N GLU A 25 8.89 -11.06 11.96
CA GLU A 25 8.73 -12.47 12.36
C GLU A 25 10.05 -13.25 12.38
N ARG A 26 11.01 -12.84 11.56
CA ARG A 26 12.37 -13.43 11.49
C ARG A 26 13.36 -12.73 12.41
N GLY A 27 12.90 -11.80 13.26
CA GLY A 27 13.76 -11.03 14.17
C GLY A 27 14.59 -9.95 13.48
N ILE A 28 14.25 -9.59 12.23
CA ILE A 28 14.86 -8.47 11.53
C ILE A 28 13.96 -7.27 11.77
N GLU A 29 14.41 -6.34 12.61
CA GLU A 29 13.68 -5.11 12.88
C GLU A 29 13.56 -4.31 11.58
N MET A 30 12.33 -4.09 11.12
CA MET A 30 12.06 -3.36 9.89
C MET A 30 10.96 -2.33 10.09
N GLY A 31 11.29 -1.09 9.71
CA GLY A 31 10.36 0.02 9.70
C GLY A 31 9.35 -0.07 8.54
N LYS A 32 8.19 0.56 8.69
CA LYS A 32 7.17 0.61 7.63
C LYS A 32 7.64 1.37 6.39
N ASP A 33 8.36 2.46 6.58
CA ASP A 33 8.86 3.27 5.48
C ASP A 33 10.07 2.60 4.82
N GLU A 34 10.97 2.00 5.60
CA GLU A 34 12.04 1.14 5.09
C GLU A 34 11.50 0.01 4.20
N ALA A 35 10.49 -0.73 4.65
CA ALA A 35 9.89 -1.79 3.85
C ALA A 35 9.24 -1.27 2.54
N ARG A 36 8.69 -0.06 2.57
CA ARG A 36 8.18 0.60 1.36
C ARG A 36 9.31 0.98 0.42
N GLU A 37 10.37 1.59 0.92
CA GLU A 37 11.52 1.96 0.08
C GLU A 37 12.13 0.74 -0.61
N ILE A 38 12.30 -0.36 0.13
CA ILE A 38 12.75 -1.63 -0.43
C ILE A 38 11.80 -2.13 -1.52
N TYR A 39 10.49 -2.05 -1.28
CA TYR A 39 9.50 -2.56 -2.22
C TYR A 39 9.32 -1.67 -3.47
N TYR A 40 9.39 -0.35 -3.31
CA TYR A 40 9.23 0.62 -4.40
C TYR A 40 10.53 0.92 -5.14
N GLY A 41 11.69 0.57 -4.57
CA GLY A 41 13.01 0.84 -5.13
C GLY A 41 13.43 2.32 -5.09
N MET A 42 12.67 3.15 -4.39
CA MET A 42 12.88 4.59 -4.23
C MET A 42 12.11 5.09 -2.99
N THR A 43 12.39 6.32 -2.56
CA THR A 43 11.64 6.91 -1.44
C THR A 43 10.17 7.10 -1.82
N MET A 44 9.28 7.08 -0.81
CA MET A 44 7.87 7.33 -1.05
C MET A 44 7.65 8.71 -1.67
N ASP A 45 8.43 9.72 -1.29
CA ASP A 45 8.25 11.08 -1.80
C ASP A 45 8.71 11.20 -3.27
N GLU A 46 9.79 10.52 -3.65
CA GLU A 46 10.19 10.38 -5.05
C GLU A 46 9.12 9.64 -5.87
N TRP A 47 8.53 8.57 -5.33
CA TRP A 47 7.48 7.84 -6.04
C TRP A 47 6.22 8.68 -6.23
N LYS A 48 5.81 9.42 -5.19
CA LYS A 48 4.63 10.29 -5.25
C LYS A 48 4.82 11.41 -6.26
N SER A 49 5.98 12.07 -6.25
CA SER A 49 6.27 13.18 -7.17
C SER A 49 6.32 12.74 -8.64
N GLN A 50 6.79 11.53 -8.92
CA GLN A 50 6.94 11.03 -10.29
C GLN A 50 5.69 10.31 -10.83
N HIS A 51 4.88 9.70 -9.96
CA HIS A 51 3.88 8.71 -10.39
C HIS A 51 2.51 8.81 -9.74
N GLN A 52 2.34 9.55 -8.64
CA GLN A 52 1.03 9.62 -7.98
C GLN A 52 0.15 10.68 -8.63
N THR A 53 -0.87 10.23 -9.36
CA THR A 53 -1.96 11.07 -9.84
C THR A 53 -3.15 11.06 -8.89
N GLU A 54 -3.93 12.14 -8.91
CA GLU A 54 -5.16 12.20 -8.16
C GLU A 54 -6.19 11.21 -8.74
N ALA A 55 -6.80 10.42 -7.86
CA ALA A 55 -7.82 9.48 -8.27
C ALA A 55 -9.17 10.19 -8.36
N GLY A 56 -9.88 10.04 -9.49
CA GLY A 56 -11.25 10.55 -9.63
C GLY A 56 -12.21 10.00 -8.58
N ALA A 57 -13.30 10.72 -8.33
CA ALA A 57 -14.26 10.43 -7.25
C ALA A 57 -14.76 8.96 -7.26
N ASP A 58 -15.04 8.41 -8.44
CA ASP A 58 -15.54 7.04 -8.58
C ASP A 58 -14.52 6.00 -8.10
N LYS A 59 -13.24 6.20 -8.42
CA LYS A 59 -12.16 5.32 -7.95
C LYS A 59 -12.00 5.39 -6.43
N GLN A 60 -12.19 6.59 -5.85
CA GLN A 60 -12.17 6.78 -4.40
C GLN A 60 -13.36 6.10 -3.71
N ALA A 61 -14.55 6.17 -4.30
CA ALA A 61 -15.75 5.51 -3.78
C ALA A 61 -15.59 3.98 -3.83
N ALA A 62 -15.17 3.43 -4.97
CA ALA A 62 -14.88 2.01 -5.12
C ALA A 62 -13.79 1.55 -4.13
N PHE A 63 -12.79 2.38 -3.87
CA PHE A 63 -11.75 2.08 -2.90
C PHE A 63 -12.27 1.96 -1.48
N LYS A 64 -13.20 2.81 -1.05
CA LYS A 64 -13.82 2.69 0.29
C LYS A 64 -14.53 1.33 0.44
N VAL A 65 -15.24 0.89 -0.59
CA VAL A 65 -15.93 -0.41 -0.60
C VAL A 65 -14.91 -1.55 -0.58
N ALA A 66 -13.94 -1.55 -1.51
CA ALA A 66 -12.93 -2.59 -1.61
C ALA A 66 -12.07 -2.67 -0.34
N PHE A 67 -11.72 -1.54 0.28
CA PHE A 67 -10.98 -1.51 1.53
C PHE A 67 -11.78 -2.14 2.67
N ALA A 68 -13.05 -1.77 2.84
CA ALA A 68 -13.90 -2.34 3.89
C ALA A 68 -14.07 -3.86 3.74
N GLN A 69 -14.18 -4.36 2.50
CA GLN A 69 -14.35 -5.78 2.22
C GLN A 69 -13.07 -6.61 2.45
N ASN A 70 -11.90 -6.06 2.12
CA ASN A 70 -10.64 -6.82 2.09
C ASN A 70 -9.70 -6.56 3.27
N VAL A 71 -9.84 -5.42 3.96
CA VAL A 71 -8.95 -5.00 5.05
C VAL A 71 -9.72 -4.82 6.36
N GLY A 72 -11.00 -4.45 6.30
CA GLY A 72 -11.81 -4.10 7.45
C GLY A 72 -11.96 -2.58 7.63
N PRO A 73 -12.75 -2.11 8.62
CA PRO A 73 -12.93 -0.68 8.86
C PRO A 73 -11.58 -0.04 9.20
N LYS A 74 -11.33 1.14 8.62
CA LYS A 74 -10.16 1.94 8.96
C LYS A 74 -10.26 2.34 10.45
N PRO A 75 -9.25 2.07 11.29
CA PRO A 75 -9.24 2.56 12.67
C PRO A 75 -9.22 4.09 12.73
#